data_AF-M4DDI2-F1
#
_entry.id   AF-M4DDI2-F1
#
_cell.length_a   1.000
_cell.length_b   1.000
_cell.length_c   1.000
_cell.angle_alpha   90.00
_cell.angle_beta   90.00
_cell.angle_gamma   90.00
#
_symmetry.space_group_name_H-M   'P 1'
#
loop_
_entity.id
_entity.type
_entity.pdbx_description
1 polymer ?
#
loop_
_entity_poly.entity_id
_entity_poly.type
_entity_poly.pdbx_seq_one_letter_code
_entity_poly.pdbx_strand_id
1 'polypeptide(L)'
;MDSVVSNLTGLLTNSLEMFVSGKPTRRETGGRKLLSGQDFPTWVSLSDRRLLEASVEELRPHAVVAADGSGTHMSVGEALASLEKGTGGRSVIHLTAGTYKENLNIPTKQKNVMLVGDGKGKTVIVGSRSNKGGYNTYQTATVAAMGDGFIARDITFVNSAGPNAEQAVALRVGSDRSVVYRCSIDAYQDTLYTLSKRQFYRETDITGTVDFIFGNSAVVFQSCNIASRKGSSDQNYVTAQGRSDPNQNTGIAIHNCRITGSTRTYLGRPWKEYSRTVVMQSFLDGSVHPSGWSPWSSSFALKTLYYGEFGNSGPGSSVSGRVSWPGYHPALTLTEAQGFTVSGFIGGTSWLPSTGVVFDSGLL
;
A
#
# COMPACT_ATOMS: atom_id res chain seq x y z
N MET A 1 -29.71 -13.95 -28.14
CA MET A 1 -29.70 -15.24 -27.43
C MET A 1 -28.31 -15.47 -26.83
N ASP A 2 -27.68 -14.41 -26.30
CA ASP A 2 -26.21 -14.39 -26.04
C ASP A 2 -25.81 -13.87 -24.66
N SER A 3 -26.76 -13.60 -23.76
CA SER A 3 -26.46 -13.22 -22.36
C SER A 3 -26.57 -14.38 -21.37
N VAL A 4 -27.12 -15.52 -21.79
CA VAL A 4 -27.27 -16.72 -20.95
C VAL A 4 -26.06 -17.65 -21.09
N VAL A 5 -25.38 -17.64 -22.24
CA VAL A 5 -24.25 -18.54 -22.53
C VAL A 5 -22.96 -18.11 -21.81
N SER A 6 -22.74 -16.81 -21.59
CA SER A 6 -21.55 -16.33 -20.85
C SER A 6 -21.62 -16.58 -19.34
N ASN A 7 -22.82 -16.72 -18.78
CA ASN A 7 -23.02 -16.97 -17.36
C ASN A 7 -22.89 -18.46 -17.00
N LEU A 8 -23.16 -19.37 -17.95
CA LEU A 8 -22.95 -20.81 -17.75
C LEU A 8 -21.47 -21.19 -17.73
N THR A 9 -20.61 -20.54 -18.51
CA THR A 9 -19.17 -20.85 -18.53
C THR A 9 -18.47 -20.48 -17.22
N GLY A 10 -18.88 -19.38 -16.58
CA GLY A 10 -18.35 -18.98 -15.26
C GLY A 10 -18.83 -19.86 -14.10
N LEU A 11 -20.04 -20.44 -14.20
CA LEU A 11 -20.57 -21.35 -13.18
C LEU A 11 -19.98 -22.77 -13.30
N LEU A 12 -19.63 -23.21 -14.51
CA LEU A 12 -18.99 -24.52 -14.73
C LEU A 12 -17.53 -24.57 -14.26
N THR A 13 -16.79 -23.46 -14.30
CA THR A 13 -15.39 -23.42 -13.83
C THR A 13 -15.29 -23.56 -12.31
N ASN A 14 -16.18 -22.88 -11.57
CA ASN A 14 -16.23 -22.96 -10.11
C ASN A 14 -16.70 -24.34 -9.59
N SER A 15 -17.47 -25.08 -10.40
CA SER A 15 -17.97 -26.40 -10.04
C SER A 15 -16.90 -27.49 -10.17
N LEU A 16 -15.96 -27.33 -11.10
CA LEU A 16 -14.91 -28.33 -11.36
C LEU A 16 -13.78 -28.28 -10.30
N GLU A 17 -13.50 -27.11 -9.72
CA GLU A 17 -12.51 -26.99 -8.62
C GLU A 17 -12.97 -27.66 -7.33
N MET A 18 -14.28 -27.73 -7.05
CA MET A 18 -14.78 -28.42 -5.86
C MET A 18 -14.76 -29.95 -5.95
N PHE A 19 -14.67 -30.52 -7.16
CA PHE A 19 -14.79 -31.98 -7.35
C PHE A 19 -13.44 -32.74 -7.24
N VAL A 20 -12.32 -32.03 -7.17
CA VAL A 20 -10.97 -32.65 -7.04
C VAL A 20 -10.61 -32.98 -5.59
N SER A 21 -11.40 -32.54 -4.59
CA SER A 21 -11.16 -32.83 -3.18
C SER A 21 -12.17 -33.85 -2.62
N GLY A 22 -11.85 -35.15 -2.76
CA GLY A 22 -12.78 -36.24 -2.41
C GLY A 22 -12.19 -37.56 -1.88
N LYS A 23 -11.40 -37.52 -0.79
CA LYS A 23 -11.22 -38.56 0.29
C LYS A 23 -10.52 -39.92 -0.01
N PRO A 24 -10.10 -40.75 1.00
CA PRO A 24 -10.02 -40.57 2.47
C PRO A 24 -8.69 -40.97 3.19
N THR A 25 -8.70 -40.71 4.51
CA THR A 25 -7.79 -40.81 5.67
C THR A 25 -6.95 -42.08 5.95
N ARG A 26 -5.80 -41.90 6.65
CA ARG A 26 -5.24 -42.83 7.67
C ARG A 26 -4.65 -42.06 8.87
N ARG A 27 -4.92 -42.55 10.09
CA ARG A 27 -4.48 -42.01 11.42
C ARG A 27 -2.98 -42.26 11.67
N GLU A 28 -2.28 -41.33 12.35
CA GLU A 28 -1.60 -41.55 13.64
C GLU A 28 -0.86 -40.31 14.20
N THR A 29 -1.05 -40.12 15.52
CA THR A 29 -0.21 -39.56 16.61
C THR A 29 0.64 -38.28 16.46
N GLY A 30 0.67 -37.53 17.56
CA GLY A 30 1.24 -36.18 17.65
C GLY A 30 2.76 -36.10 17.76
N GLY A 31 3.23 -34.89 17.48
CA GLY A 31 4.63 -34.49 17.60
C GLY A 31 4.83 -33.14 16.91
N ARG A 32 5.34 -32.14 17.64
CA ARG A 32 5.72 -30.83 17.11
C ARG A 32 6.68 -31.02 15.91
N LYS A 33 6.25 -30.67 14.70
CA LYS A 33 7.13 -30.60 13.53
C LYS A 33 7.56 -29.16 13.28
N LEU A 34 8.85 -28.93 13.50
CA LEU A 34 9.62 -27.85 12.88
C LEU A 34 9.48 -27.99 11.36
N LEU A 35 9.06 -26.92 10.69
CA LEU A 35 8.92 -26.86 9.24
C LEU A 35 10.31 -26.74 8.59
N SER A 36 10.94 -27.88 8.32
CA SER A 36 12.08 -27.98 7.40
C SER A 36 11.57 -28.38 6.01
N GLY A 37 11.70 -27.47 5.04
CA GLY A 37 11.86 -27.76 3.62
C GLY A 37 10.67 -28.36 2.85
N GLN A 38 10.28 -27.63 1.80
CA GLN A 38 9.45 -28.04 0.65
C GLN A 38 7.92 -27.95 0.84
N ASP A 39 7.32 -26.89 0.30
CA ASP A 39 6.48 -26.99 -0.91
C ASP A 39 6.05 -25.58 -1.37
N PHE A 40 6.93 -24.92 -2.12
CA PHE A 40 6.53 -23.72 -2.87
C PHE A 40 5.95 -24.13 -4.23
N PRO A 41 4.82 -23.54 -4.67
CA PRO A 41 4.20 -23.85 -5.95
C PRO A 41 5.16 -23.72 -7.14
N THR A 42 5.02 -24.61 -8.13
CA THR A 42 5.92 -24.75 -9.31
C THR A 42 6.00 -23.53 -10.22
N TRP A 43 5.05 -22.59 -10.10
CA TRP A 43 5.03 -21.34 -10.85
C TRP A 43 5.81 -20.19 -10.19
N VAL A 44 6.31 -20.39 -8.96
CA VAL A 44 7.23 -19.44 -8.31
C VAL A 44 8.66 -19.80 -8.70
N SER A 45 9.32 -18.94 -9.48
CA SER A 45 10.69 -19.19 -9.94
C SER A 45 11.68 -19.27 -8.76
N LEU A 46 12.76 -20.04 -8.91
CA LEU A 46 13.80 -20.15 -7.88
C LEU A 46 14.48 -18.81 -7.58
N SER A 47 14.54 -17.91 -8.56
CA SER A 47 14.99 -16.52 -8.41
C SER A 47 14.08 -15.71 -7.49
N ASP A 48 12.77 -15.91 -7.58
CA ASP A 48 11.79 -15.15 -6.78
C ASP A 48 11.73 -15.63 -5.34
N ARG A 49 11.94 -16.93 -5.09
CA ARG A 49 12.03 -17.51 -3.72
C ARG A 49 13.25 -17.00 -2.95
N ARG A 50 14.34 -16.68 -3.64
CA ARG A 50 15.52 -16.08 -3.00
C ARG A 50 15.27 -14.65 -2.52
N LEU A 51 14.38 -13.89 -3.17
CA LEU A 51 14.07 -12.52 -2.77
C LEU A 51 13.26 -12.42 -1.45
N LEU A 52 12.57 -13.50 -1.01
CA LEU A 52 11.72 -13.45 0.21
C LEU A 52 12.54 -13.43 1.51
N GLU A 53 13.57 -14.27 1.56
CA GLU A 53 14.32 -14.60 2.78
C GLU A 53 15.76 -14.08 2.75
N ALA A 54 16.24 -13.64 1.58
CA ALA A 54 17.57 -13.08 1.43
C ALA A 54 17.79 -11.92 2.40
N SER A 55 18.83 -12.06 3.23
CA SER A 55 19.48 -10.91 3.84
C SER A 55 19.94 -9.97 2.72
N VAL A 56 20.20 -8.71 3.07
CA VAL A 56 20.75 -7.75 2.11
C VAL A 56 22.03 -8.31 1.46
N GLU A 57 22.78 -9.16 2.15
CA GLU A 57 23.99 -9.84 1.66
C GLU A 57 23.72 -10.91 0.59
N GLU A 58 22.52 -11.49 0.55
CA GLU A 58 22.12 -12.50 -0.44
C GLU A 58 21.51 -11.88 -1.71
N LEU A 59 21.08 -10.61 -1.64
CA LEU A 59 20.76 -9.83 -2.83
C LEU A 59 22.08 -9.52 -3.56
N ARG A 60 22.12 -9.70 -4.88
CA ARG A 60 23.23 -9.20 -5.71
C ARG A 60 22.86 -7.79 -6.20
N PRO A 61 23.18 -6.71 -5.45
CA PRO A 61 22.85 -5.37 -5.88
C PRO A 61 23.61 -5.00 -7.16
N HIS A 62 22.94 -4.28 -8.05
CA HIS A 62 23.57 -3.67 -9.23
C HIS A 62 24.30 -2.38 -8.85
N ALA A 63 23.84 -1.70 -7.80
CA ALA A 63 24.48 -0.54 -7.22
C ALA A 63 24.35 -0.56 -5.69
N VAL A 64 25.41 -0.11 -5.01
CA VAL A 64 25.43 0.12 -3.56
C VAL A 64 25.64 1.60 -3.33
N VAL A 65 24.74 2.24 -2.61
CA VAL A 65 24.80 3.65 -2.28
C VAL A 65 25.24 3.79 -0.83
N ALA A 66 26.37 4.46 -0.60
CA ALA A 66 26.86 4.71 0.74
C ALA A 66 27.33 6.14 0.90
N ALA A 67 26.77 6.84 1.89
CA ALA A 67 27.06 8.25 2.13
C ALA A 67 28.51 8.49 2.62
N ASP A 68 29.15 7.45 3.17
CA ASP A 68 30.55 7.47 3.62
C ASP A 68 31.56 7.15 2.48
N GLY A 69 31.07 6.87 1.27
CA GLY A 69 31.88 6.52 0.11
C GLY A 69 32.31 5.06 0.03
N SER A 70 31.83 4.17 0.90
CA SER A 70 32.18 2.74 0.86
C SER A 70 31.43 1.96 -0.25
N GLY A 71 30.44 2.59 -0.88
CA GLY A 71 29.58 2.01 -1.92
C GLY A 71 30.10 2.29 -3.33
N THR A 72 29.35 1.84 -4.34
CA THR A 72 29.64 2.16 -5.74
C THR A 72 29.21 3.58 -6.13
N HIS A 73 28.28 4.17 -5.38
CA HIS A 73 27.78 5.53 -5.59
C HIS A 73 27.60 6.23 -4.25
N MET A 74 27.63 7.57 -4.24
CA MET A 74 27.39 8.38 -3.04
C MET A 74 25.94 8.86 -2.93
N SER A 75 25.21 8.91 -4.04
CA SER A 75 23.80 9.32 -4.08
C SER A 75 22.90 8.29 -4.76
N VAL A 76 21.62 8.31 -4.39
CA VAL A 76 20.61 7.42 -4.96
C VAL A 76 20.29 7.84 -6.41
N GLY A 77 20.29 9.15 -6.68
CA GLY A 77 20.10 9.69 -8.03
C GLY A 77 21.16 9.22 -9.03
N GLU A 78 22.44 9.20 -8.63
CA GLU A 78 23.53 8.69 -9.47
C GLU A 78 23.37 7.19 -9.74
N ALA A 79 23.07 6.39 -8.72
CA ALA A 79 22.83 4.97 -8.88
C ALA A 79 21.63 4.68 -9.81
N LEU A 80 20.56 5.47 -9.73
CA LEU A 80 19.42 5.36 -10.65
C LEU A 80 19.79 5.76 -12.08
N ALA A 81 20.70 6.71 -12.25
CA ALA A 81 21.15 7.17 -13.57
C ALA A 81 22.11 6.18 -14.24
N SER A 82 22.89 5.42 -13.46
CA SER A 82 23.85 4.44 -13.97
C SER A 82 23.22 3.10 -14.37
N LEU A 83 21.97 2.84 -13.95
CA LEU A 83 21.24 1.65 -14.42
C LEU A 83 21.07 1.70 -15.94
N GLU A 84 21.73 0.76 -16.63
CA GLU A 84 21.57 0.58 -18.07
C GLU A 84 20.09 0.35 -18.43
N LYS A 85 19.67 0.90 -19.57
CA LYS A 85 18.29 0.71 -20.05
C LYS A 85 18.07 -0.75 -20.44
N GLY A 86 17.50 -1.54 -19.53
CA GLY A 86 16.68 -2.70 -19.86
C GLY A 86 17.43 -3.97 -20.25
N THR A 87 18.06 -4.64 -19.30
CA THR A 87 18.52 -6.03 -19.44
C THR A 87 17.42 -7.08 -19.13
N GLY A 88 16.15 -6.67 -19.09
CA GLY A 88 14.99 -7.55 -18.88
C GLY A 88 14.75 -8.00 -17.42
N GLY A 89 15.70 -7.73 -16.51
CA GLY A 89 15.63 -8.11 -15.09
C GLY A 89 15.28 -6.97 -14.11
N ARG A 90 15.23 -7.31 -12.83
CA ARG A 90 15.04 -6.36 -11.72
C ARG A 90 16.36 -5.66 -11.38
N SER A 91 16.38 -4.33 -11.46
CA SER A 91 17.53 -3.51 -11.06
C SER A 91 17.46 -3.25 -9.56
N VAL A 92 18.41 -3.83 -8.82
CA VAL A 92 18.46 -3.73 -7.35
C VAL A 92 19.49 -2.69 -6.94
N ILE A 93 19.06 -1.64 -6.24
CA ILE A 93 19.92 -0.63 -5.62
C ILE A 93 19.84 -0.81 -4.11
N HIS A 94 20.97 -1.14 -3.49
CA HIS A 94 21.11 -1.21 -2.04
C HIS A 94 21.57 0.14 -1.50
N LEU A 95 20.85 0.67 -0.52
CA LEU A 95 21.21 1.88 0.21
C LEU A 95 21.64 1.46 1.61
N THR A 96 22.88 1.78 1.97
CA THR A 96 23.38 1.54 3.33
C THR A 96 22.66 2.42 4.36
N ALA A 97 22.87 2.15 5.65
CA ALA A 97 22.37 3.00 6.71
C ALA A 97 22.89 4.43 6.56
N GLY A 98 21.99 5.41 6.65
CA GLY A 98 22.32 6.81 6.39
C GLY A 98 21.10 7.66 6.07
N THR A 99 21.32 8.97 5.98
CA THR A 99 20.30 9.95 5.57
C THR A 99 20.68 10.57 4.23
N TYR A 100 19.89 10.29 3.21
CA TYR A 100 20.07 10.75 1.83
C TYR A 100 19.12 11.93 1.57
N LYS A 101 19.69 13.14 1.44
CA LYS A 101 18.92 14.38 1.22
C LYS A 101 18.71 14.62 -0.27
N GLU A 102 17.72 13.94 -0.85
CA GLU A 102 17.49 13.91 -2.30
C GLU A 102 15.99 13.97 -2.63
N ASN A 103 15.65 14.64 -3.74
CA ASN A 103 14.35 14.50 -4.40
C ASN A 103 14.49 13.60 -5.63
N LEU A 104 13.96 12.38 -5.56
CA LEU A 104 14.14 11.35 -6.58
C LEU A 104 12.91 11.22 -7.47
N ASN A 105 13.15 10.97 -8.75
CA ASN A 105 12.11 10.65 -9.72
C ASN A 105 12.55 9.45 -10.55
N ILE A 106 11.88 8.31 -10.36
CA ILE A 106 12.04 7.08 -11.15
C ILE A 106 11.00 7.14 -12.27
N PRO A 107 11.36 7.57 -13.49
CA PRO A 107 10.42 7.80 -14.58
C PRO A 107 9.80 6.49 -15.08
N THR A 108 8.71 6.59 -15.84
CA THR A 108 7.98 5.45 -16.43
C THR A 108 8.86 4.51 -17.27
N LYS A 109 9.94 5.03 -17.86
CA LYS A 109 10.94 4.27 -18.63
C LYS A 109 11.84 3.36 -17.77
N GLN A 110 11.99 3.64 -16.48
CA GLN A 110 12.82 2.86 -15.55
C GLN A 110 11.96 1.85 -14.80
N LYS A 111 11.68 0.71 -15.44
CA LYS A 111 10.86 -0.37 -14.89
C LYS A 111 11.67 -1.30 -13.98
N ASN A 112 10.98 -2.06 -13.12
CA ASN A 112 11.54 -3.10 -12.25
C ASN A 112 12.70 -2.62 -11.36
N VAL A 113 12.65 -1.36 -10.91
CA VAL A 113 13.61 -0.82 -9.94
C VAL A 113 13.23 -1.31 -8.53
N MET A 114 14.20 -1.83 -7.80
CA MET A 114 14.08 -2.17 -6.38
C MET A 114 15.05 -1.32 -5.59
N LEU A 115 14.54 -0.54 -4.64
CA LEU A 115 15.32 0.11 -3.60
C LEU A 115 15.25 -0.74 -2.34
N VAL A 116 16.40 -1.14 -1.80
CA VAL A 116 16.48 -1.88 -0.54
C VAL A 116 17.43 -1.17 0.43
N GLY A 117 16.99 -0.98 1.66
CA GLY A 117 17.78 -0.34 2.72
C GLY A 117 18.28 -1.34 3.77
N ASP A 118 19.12 -0.86 4.69
CA ASP A 118 19.60 -1.63 5.86
C ASP A 118 18.55 -1.72 7.00
N GLY A 119 17.36 -1.13 6.80
CA GLY A 119 16.25 -1.16 7.76
C GLY A 119 15.46 0.15 7.78
N LYS A 120 14.13 0.03 8.00
CA LYS A 120 13.30 1.20 8.34
C LYS A 120 13.86 1.89 9.59
N GLY A 121 13.96 3.21 9.55
CA GLY A 121 14.61 4.05 10.56
C GLY A 121 16.14 4.13 10.47
N LYS A 122 16.81 3.27 9.69
CA LYS A 122 18.26 3.28 9.48
C LYS A 122 18.66 3.91 8.14
N THR A 123 17.95 3.55 7.08
CA THR A 123 18.12 4.11 5.74
C THR A 123 16.98 5.06 5.45
N VAL A 124 17.30 6.36 5.33
CA VAL A 124 16.31 7.44 5.24
C VAL A 124 16.55 8.27 3.98
N ILE A 125 15.53 8.41 3.12
CA ILE A 125 15.53 9.37 2.01
C ILE A 125 14.62 10.54 2.42
N VAL A 126 15.17 11.76 2.45
CA VAL A 126 14.48 12.94 2.98
C VAL A 126 14.52 14.11 2.00
N GLY A 127 13.37 14.76 1.86
CA GLY A 127 13.18 16.01 1.13
C GLY A 127 12.28 16.95 1.92
N SER A 128 12.07 18.17 1.42
CA SER A 128 11.30 19.20 2.14
C SER A 128 10.49 20.12 1.22
N ARG A 129 10.19 19.68 -0.02
CA ARG A 129 9.36 20.46 -0.94
C ARG A 129 7.91 20.46 -0.46
N SER A 130 7.22 21.58 -0.65
CA SER A 130 5.84 21.76 -0.19
C SER A 130 5.07 22.76 -1.05
N ASN A 131 3.74 22.76 -0.90
CA ASN A 131 2.87 23.69 -1.62
C ASN A 131 3.14 25.14 -1.25
N LYS A 132 3.21 25.43 0.05
CA LYS A 132 3.59 26.75 0.55
C LYS A 132 4.98 27.20 0.09
N GLY A 133 5.87 26.26 -0.24
CA GLY A 133 7.17 26.51 -0.84
C GLY A 133 7.15 26.80 -2.35
N GLY A 134 5.98 26.89 -2.98
CA GLY A 134 5.82 27.23 -4.40
C GLY A 134 5.76 26.03 -5.36
N TYR A 135 5.73 24.80 -4.86
CA TYR A 135 5.58 23.59 -5.68
C TYR A 135 4.12 23.17 -5.75
N ASN A 136 3.62 22.67 -6.87
CA ASN A 136 2.33 21.96 -6.80
C ASN A 136 2.50 20.61 -6.06
N THR A 137 1.43 20.08 -5.46
CA THR A 137 1.46 18.82 -4.69
C THR A 137 2.11 17.66 -5.42
N TYR A 138 1.97 17.56 -6.75
CA TYR A 138 2.59 16.47 -7.52
C TYR A 138 4.12 16.53 -7.51
N GLN A 139 4.69 17.74 -7.48
CA GLN A 139 6.12 18.03 -7.48
C GLN A 139 6.77 17.98 -6.09
N THR A 140 5.98 17.93 -5.00
CA THR A 140 6.51 17.95 -3.63
C THR A 140 7.10 16.61 -3.19
N ALA A 141 6.84 15.53 -3.91
CA ALA A 141 7.30 14.19 -3.57
C ALA A 141 8.82 14.14 -3.32
N THR A 142 9.22 13.65 -2.14
CA THR A 142 10.63 13.28 -1.87
C THR A 142 11.04 12.16 -2.81
N VAL A 143 10.23 11.11 -2.96
CA VAL A 143 10.45 10.05 -3.96
C VAL A 143 9.20 9.89 -4.82
N ALA A 144 9.38 9.95 -6.13
CA ALA A 144 8.35 9.66 -7.12
C ALA A 144 8.68 8.40 -7.91
N ALA A 145 7.90 7.33 -7.75
CA ALA A 145 8.07 6.06 -8.44
C ALA A 145 7.01 5.85 -9.52
N MET A 146 7.41 6.00 -10.79
CA MET A 146 6.49 5.95 -11.95
C MET A 146 6.72 4.74 -12.87
N GLY A 147 7.91 4.12 -12.83
CA GLY A 147 8.21 2.91 -13.59
C GLY A 147 7.58 1.67 -12.98
N ASP A 148 6.89 0.86 -13.79
CA ASP A 148 6.15 -0.34 -13.35
C ASP A 148 7.07 -1.38 -12.68
N GLY A 149 6.54 -2.13 -11.72
CA GLY A 149 7.28 -3.16 -10.97
C GLY A 149 8.21 -2.61 -9.89
N PHE A 150 8.01 -1.35 -9.48
CA PHE A 150 8.79 -0.70 -8.42
C PHE A 150 8.65 -1.45 -7.11
N ILE A 151 9.78 -1.71 -6.43
CA ILE A 151 9.78 -2.24 -5.07
C ILE A 151 10.60 -1.32 -4.16
N ALA A 152 10.07 -1.02 -2.99
CA ALA A 152 10.82 -0.47 -1.87
C ALA A 152 10.78 -1.47 -0.71
N ARG A 153 11.94 -1.75 -0.10
CA ARG A 153 12.05 -2.61 1.07
C ARG A 153 12.99 -2.01 2.11
N ASP A 154 12.61 -2.05 3.39
CA ASP A 154 13.49 -1.70 4.51
C ASP A 154 14.06 -0.24 4.42
N ILE A 155 13.25 0.71 3.93
CA ILE A 155 13.62 2.14 3.73
C ILE A 155 12.59 3.06 4.40
N THR A 156 13.04 4.24 4.86
CA THR A 156 12.17 5.33 5.31
C THR A 156 12.14 6.49 4.32
N PHE A 157 10.96 6.89 3.89
CA PHE A 157 10.70 8.05 3.03
C PHE A 157 10.15 9.20 3.87
N VAL A 158 10.79 10.36 3.83
CA VAL A 158 10.41 11.51 4.66
C VAL A 158 10.20 12.76 3.83
N ASN A 159 9.13 13.49 4.13
CA ASN A 159 9.04 14.91 3.78
C ASN A 159 9.02 15.76 5.05
N SER A 160 10.10 16.52 5.27
CA SER A 160 10.35 17.27 6.50
C SER A 160 9.84 18.72 6.45
N ALA A 161 8.96 19.08 5.52
CA ALA A 161 8.44 20.45 5.39
C ALA A 161 7.64 20.92 6.62
N GLY A 162 6.98 20.00 7.32
CA GLY A 162 6.26 20.26 8.57
C GLY A 162 4.77 20.62 8.42
N PRO A 163 4.04 20.76 9.54
CA PRO A 163 2.57 20.88 9.56
C PRO A 163 2.03 22.22 9.02
N ASN A 164 2.89 23.23 8.93
CA ASN A 164 2.52 24.59 8.49
C ASN A 164 2.90 24.87 7.03
N ALA A 165 3.38 23.84 6.32
CA ALA A 165 3.87 23.93 4.96
C ALA A 165 2.84 23.50 3.89
N GLU A 166 1.61 23.18 4.31
CA GLU A 166 0.55 22.65 3.46
C GLU A 166 0.96 21.29 2.85
N GLN A 167 0.54 20.97 1.61
CA GLN A 167 0.77 19.66 1.01
C GLN A 167 2.26 19.39 0.79
N ALA A 168 2.77 18.26 1.31
CA ALA A 168 4.18 17.90 1.25
C ALA A 168 4.36 16.37 1.21
N VAL A 169 4.49 15.82 0.01
CA VAL A 169 4.48 14.37 -0.23
C VAL A 169 5.83 13.74 0.10
N ALA A 170 5.84 12.66 0.88
CA ALA A 170 7.03 11.84 1.11
C ALA A 170 7.23 10.82 -0.02
N LEU A 171 6.18 10.08 -0.36
CA LEU A 171 6.23 9.08 -1.42
C LEU A 171 5.03 9.23 -2.36
N ARG A 172 5.31 9.32 -3.67
CA ARG A 172 4.31 9.26 -4.73
C ARG A 172 4.53 8.05 -5.61
N VAL A 173 3.52 7.21 -5.78
CA VAL A 173 3.61 5.98 -6.58
C VAL A 173 2.57 6.01 -7.69
N GLY A 174 3.02 5.88 -8.95
CA GLY A 174 2.21 5.71 -10.16
C GLY A 174 2.68 4.50 -10.98
N SER A 175 3.23 3.50 -10.29
CA SER A 175 3.84 2.27 -10.81
C SER A 175 2.86 1.11 -10.68
N ASP A 176 2.58 0.39 -11.78
CA ASP A 176 1.75 -0.83 -11.71
C ASP A 176 2.53 -1.94 -11.03
N ARG A 177 1.82 -2.79 -10.27
CA ARG A 177 2.41 -3.95 -9.58
C ARG A 177 3.58 -3.53 -8.69
N SER A 178 3.42 -2.39 -8.02
CA SER A 178 4.41 -1.86 -7.09
C SER A 178 4.22 -2.40 -5.69
N VAL A 179 5.33 -2.60 -4.98
CA VAL A 179 5.34 -3.08 -3.59
C VAL A 179 6.15 -2.15 -2.69
N VAL A 180 5.60 -1.83 -1.52
CA VAL A 180 6.31 -1.15 -0.45
C VAL A 180 6.23 -2.03 0.79
N TYR A 181 7.37 -2.56 1.23
CA TYR A 181 7.43 -3.62 2.25
C TYR A 181 8.40 -3.27 3.38
N ARG A 182 7.95 -3.34 4.63
CA ARG A 182 8.76 -2.97 5.82
C ARG A 182 9.38 -1.57 5.70
N CYS A 183 8.65 -0.64 5.12
CA CYS A 183 9.07 0.75 5.00
C CYS A 183 8.45 1.62 6.09
N SER A 184 8.93 2.86 6.18
CA SER A 184 8.23 3.95 6.87
C SER A 184 8.01 5.10 5.89
N ILE A 185 6.84 5.73 5.93
CA ILE A 185 6.48 6.90 5.11
C ILE A 185 5.98 7.98 6.08
N ASP A 186 6.78 9.03 6.25
CA ASP A 186 6.55 10.04 7.29
C ASP A 186 6.52 11.45 6.71
N ALA A 187 5.38 12.12 6.88
CA ALA A 187 5.23 13.56 6.67
C ALA A 187 4.04 14.10 7.49
N TYR A 188 3.43 15.19 7.03
CA TYR A 188 2.25 15.77 7.65
C TYR A 188 1.06 15.68 6.68
N GLN A 189 0.75 16.75 5.95
CA GLN A 189 -0.34 16.77 4.99
C GLN A 189 0.11 16.12 3.68
N ASP A 190 -0.75 15.28 3.09
CA ASP A 190 -0.52 14.60 1.81
C ASP A 190 0.71 13.67 1.82
N THR A 191 0.93 12.92 2.90
CA THR A 191 2.15 12.10 3.11
C THR A 191 2.41 11.07 1.99
N LEU A 192 1.41 10.26 1.65
CA LEU A 192 1.49 9.19 0.66
C LEU A 192 0.49 9.45 -0.48
N TYR A 193 1.04 9.70 -1.66
CA TYR A 193 0.27 9.88 -2.89
C TYR A 193 0.23 8.57 -3.67
N THR A 194 -0.80 7.76 -3.45
CA THR A 194 -1.12 6.55 -4.24
C THR A 194 -1.79 6.95 -5.57
N LEU A 195 -0.98 7.53 -6.47
CA LEU A 195 -1.43 8.27 -7.65
C LEU A 195 -2.34 7.44 -8.57
N SER A 196 -1.89 6.26 -8.98
CA SER A 196 -2.59 5.43 -9.97
C SER A 196 -2.09 3.98 -10.00
N LYS A 197 -2.78 3.13 -10.78
CA LYS A 197 -2.44 1.71 -11.05
C LYS A 197 -2.54 0.81 -9.80
N ARG A 198 -2.06 -0.44 -9.89
CA ARG A 198 -2.14 -1.41 -8.78
C ARG A 198 -0.92 -1.31 -7.87
N GLN A 199 -1.17 -1.24 -6.56
CA GLN A 199 -0.12 -1.07 -5.56
C GLN A 199 -0.41 -1.95 -4.33
N PHE A 200 0.65 -2.40 -3.67
CA PHE A 200 0.57 -3.19 -2.44
C PHE A 200 1.54 -2.66 -1.38
N TYR A 201 1.04 -2.41 -0.17
CA TYR A 201 1.83 -1.95 0.96
C TYR A 201 1.71 -2.99 2.07
N ARG A 202 2.83 -3.52 2.58
CA ARG A 202 2.85 -4.56 3.61
C ARG A 202 3.78 -4.16 4.74
N GLU A 203 3.35 -4.33 5.99
CA GLU A 203 4.19 -4.08 7.18
C GLU A 203 4.84 -2.68 7.18
N THR A 204 4.13 -1.71 6.60
CA THR A 204 4.62 -0.34 6.41
C THR A 204 4.04 0.57 7.48
N ASP A 205 4.88 1.43 8.04
CA ASP A 205 4.46 2.48 8.96
C ASP A 205 4.15 3.74 8.15
N ILE A 206 2.95 4.30 8.29
CA ILE A 206 2.51 5.49 7.55
C ILE A 206 2.01 6.52 8.55
N THR A 207 2.67 7.68 8.60
CA THR A 207 2.35 8.72 9.58
C THR A 207 2.02 10.04 8.89
N GLY A 208 0.91 10.67 9.29
CA GLY A 208 0.53 11.97 8.73
C GLY A 208 -0.63 12.65 9.46
N THR A 209 -1.23 13.65 8.82
CA THR A 209 -2.27 14.50 9.43
C THR A 209 -3.52 14.62 8.54
N VAL A 210 -3.51 15.57 7.61
CA VAL A 210 -4.58 15.82 6.66
C VAL A 210 -4.33 15.01 5.40
N ASP A 211 -5.31 14.23 4.97
CA ASP A 211 -5.36 13.50 3.70
C ASP A 211 -4.11 12.66 3.43
N PHE A 212 -3.55 12.05 4.48
CA PHE A 212 -2.17 11.57 4.41
C PHE A 212 -2.00 10.26 3.61
N ILE A 213 -3.08 9.61 3.22
CA ILE A 213 -3.12 8.60 2.16
C ILE A 213 -4.15 9.04 1.11
N PHE A 214 -3.70 9.43 -0.08
CA PHE A 214 -4.61 10.00 -1.09
C PHE A 214 -4.21 9.64 -2.52
N GLY A 215 -5.15 9.75 -3.44
CA GLY A 215 -4.95 9.44 -4.86
C GLY A 215 -6.03 8.52 -5.43
N ASN A 216 -5.74 7.94 -6.60
CA ASN A 216 -6.70 7.15 -7.37
C ASN A 216 -6.11 5.83 -7.91
N SER A 217 -5.25 5.17 -7.14
CA SER A 217 -4.80 3.80 -7.41
C SER A 217 -5.87 2.75 -7.05
N ALA A 218 -5.68 1.52 -7.51
CA ALA A 218 -6.23 0.33 -6.85
C ALA A 218 -5.16 -0.17 -5.86
N VAL A 219 -5.33 0.11 -4.57
CA VAL A 219 -4.29 -0.17 -3.56
C VAL A 219 -4.83 -0.97 -2.39
N VAL A 220 -4.03 -1.94 -1.93
CA VAL A 220 -4.25 -2.66 -0.68
C VAL A 220 -3.09 -2.37 0.28
N PHE A 221 -3.43 -1.92 1.48
CA PHE A 221 -2.54 -1.85 2.64
C PHE A 221 -2.82 -3.07 3.53
N GLN A 222 -1.80 -3.85 3.85
CA GLN A 222 -1.94 -5.05 4.65
C GLN A 222 -0.96 -5.08 5.82
N SER A 223 -1.44 -5.32 7.04
CA SER A 223 -0.57 -5.36 8.24
C SER A 223 0.27 -4.11 8.44
N CYS A 224 -0.24 -2.95 8.02
CA CYS A 224 0.41 -1.66 8.19
C CYS A 224 0.04 -0.99 9.52
N ASN A 225 0.93 -0.17 10.04
CA ASN A 225 0.62 0.77 11.12
C ASN A 225 0.33 2.14 10.49
N ILE A 226 -0.87 2.65 10.68
CA ILE A 226 -1.35 3.90 10.10
C ILE A 226 -1.63 4.85 11.26
N ALA A 227 -0.76 5.84 11.45
CA ALA A 227 -0.75 6.68 12.64
C ALA A 227 -1.01 8.15 12.29
N SER A 228 -2.08 8.71 12.83
CA SER A 228 -2.31 10.15 12.77
C SER A 228 -1.46 10.86 13.83
N ARG A 229 -0.76 11.92 13.46
CA ARG A 229 0.04 12.74 14.40
C ARG A 229 -0.63 14.09 14.69
N LYS A 230 -0.07 14.84 15.64
CA LYS A 230 -0.49 16.22 15.89
C LYS A 230 0.00 17.11 14.73
N GLY A 231 -0.94 17.79 14.08
CA GLY A 231 -0.67 18.77 13.03
C GLY A 231 -0.94 20.20 13.48
N SER A 232 -1.17 21.08 12.50
CA SER A 232 -1.70 22.43 12.69
C SER A 232 -3.23 22.45 12.91
N SER A 233 -3.91 21.38 12.49
CA SER A 233 -5.34 21.12 12.70
C SER A 233 -5.52 20.11 13.84
N ASP A 234 -6.61 20.25 14.60
CA ASP A 234 -7.03 19.24 15.60
C ASP A 234 -7.69 18.01 14.98
N GLN A 235 -7.96 18.06 13.66
CA GLN A 235 -8.58 17.00 12.88
C GLN A 235 -7.60 16.42 11.86
N ASN A 236 -7.56 15.09 11.83
CA ASN A 236 -6.81 14.30 10.86
C ASN A 236 -7.75 13.49 9.96
N TYR A 237 -7.29 13.21 8.75
CA TYR A 237 -8.02 12.40 7.77
C TYR A 237 -7.07 11.35 7.22
N VAL A 238 -7.34 10.08 7.52
CA VAL A 238 -6.49 8.97 7.06
C VAL A 238 -6.49 8.89 5.55
N THR A 239 -7.67 8.90 4.92
CA THR A 239 -7.78 8.83 3.46
C THR A 239 -8.46 10.02 2.81
N ALA A 240 -8.02 10.34 1.59
CA ALA A 240 -8.73 11.22 0.66
C ALA A 240 -8.74 10.58 -0.74
N GLN A 241 -9.61 9.60 -0.93
CA GLN A 241 -9.63 8.82 -2.16
C GLN A 241 -10.28 9.59 -3.32
N GLY A 242 -9.61 9.59 -4.47
CA GLY A 242 -9.88 10.46 -5.61
C GLY A 242 -10.50 9.82 -6.83
N ARG A 243 -11.34 8.78 -6.69
CA ARG A 243 -12.06 8.19 -7.83
C ARG A 243 -13.12 9.14 -8.37
N SER A 244 -13.02 9.51 -9.63
CA SER A 244 -13.89 10.51 -10.29
C SER A 244 -14.90 9.91 -11.26
N ASP A 245 -14.79 8.63 -11.59
CA ASP A 245 -15.67 7.92 -12.52
C ASP A 245 -16.05 6.55 -11.93
N PRO A 246 -17.34 6.16 -11.93
CA PRO A 246 -17.77 4.90 -11.33
C PRO A 246 -17.20 3.65 -12.03
N ASN A 247 -16.81 3.77 -13.31
CA ASN A 247 -16.25 2.69 -14.12
C ASN A 247 -14.76 2.46 -13.82
N GLN A 248 -14.11 3.34 -13.05
CA GLN A 248 -12.74 3.10 -12.59
C GLN A 248 -12.73 2.01 -11.51
N ASN A 249 -11.86 1.03 -11.71
CA ASN A 249 -11.64 -0.08 -10.78
C ASN A 249 -10.67 0.28 -9.63
N THR A 250 -10.64 1.55 -9.23
CA THR A 250 -9.70 2.12 -8.25
C THR A 250 -10.35 2.29 -6.87
N GLY A 251 -9.54 2.49 -5.83
CA GLY A 251 -9.98 2.58 -4.44
C GLY A 251 -8.84 2.28 -3.46
N ILE A 252 -9.07 2.58 -2.20
CA ILE A 252 -8.16 2.26 -1.10
C ILE A 252 -8.77 1.14 -0.25
N ALA A 253 -8.07 0.01 -0.12
CA ALA A 253 -8.43 -1.06 0.81
C ALA A 253 -7.40 -1.12 1.94
N ILE A 254 -7.86 -0.97 3.18
CA ILE A 254 -7.06 -1.09 4.40
C ILE A 254 -7.46 -2.39 5.07
N HIS A 255 -6.56 -3.38 5.08
CA HIS A 255 -6.85 -4.76 5.47
C HIS A 255 -5.89 -5.24 6.56
N ASN A 256 -6.40 -5.71 7.70
CA ASN A 256 -5.54 -6.16 8.80
C ASN A 256 -4.52 -5.11 9.28
N CYS A 257 -4.90 -3.84 9.26
CA CYS A 257 -4.02 -2.75 9.68
C CYS A 257 -4.34 -2.29 11.10
N ARG A 258 -3.46 -1.48 11.67
CA ARG A 258 -3.69 -0.74 12.92
C ARG A 258 -3.80 0.74 12.60
N ILE A 259 -4.99 1.32 12.83
CA ILE A 259 -5.21 2.77 12.72
C ILE A 259 -5.18 3.36 14.13
N THR A 260 -4.29 4.33 14.33
CA THR A 260 -4.10 5.04 15.61
C THR A 260 -4.03 6.54 15.41
N GLY A 261 -4.19 7.31 16.49
CA GLY A 261 -3.98 8.75 16.41
C GLY A 261 -3.76 9.44 17.75
N SER A 262 -2.98 10.54 17.71
CA SER A 262 -2.75 11.41 18.86
C SER A 262 -3.84 12.48 19.07
N THR A 263 -4.70 12.70 18.08
CA THR A 263 -5.80 13.67 18.09
C THR A 263 -7.01 13.10 17.33
N ARG A 264 -8.08 13.89 17.17
CA ARG A 264 -9.31 13.45 16.51
C ARG A 264 -9.02 13.03 15.06
N THR A 265 -9.34 11.79 14.73
CA THR A 265 -9.06 11.19 13.42
C THR A 265 -10.34 10.72 12.74
N TYR A 266 -10.49 11.03 11.46
CA TYR A 266 -11.49 10.41 10.59
C TYR A 266 -10.80 9.40 9.67
N LEU A 267 -11.50 8.30 9.35
CA LEU A 267 -11.05 7.29 8.40
C LEU A 267 -10.85 7.87 7.00
N GLY A 268 -11.62 8.89 6.62
CA GLY A 268 -11.37 9.64 5.40
C GLY A 268 -12.45 10.64 5.03
N ARG A 269 -12.26 11.28 3.87
CA ARG A 269 -13.21 12.22 3.24
C ARG A 269 -13.16 12.16 1.71
N PRO A 270 -14.27 12.41 1.00
CA PRO A 270 -14.38 12.13 -0.43
C PRO A 270 -13.80 13.25 -1.30
N TRP A 271 -12.51 13.15 -1.64
CA TRP A 271 -11.85 14.13 -2.51
C TRP A 271 -12.50 14.22 -3.91
N LYS A 272 -13.11 13.13 -4.40
CA LYS A 272 -13.83 13.07 -5.68
C LYS A 272 -15.17 12.36 -5.54
N GLU A 273 -16.04 12.57 -6.52
CA GLU A 273 -17.48 12.22 -6.48
C GLU A 273 -17.75 10.73 -6.21
N TYR A 274 -16.89 9.83 -6.70
CA TYR A 274 -17.06 8.38 -6.56
C TYR A 274 -16.04 7.78 -5.60
N SER A 275 -15.58 8.57 -4.62
CA SER A 275 -14.57 8.17 -3.63
C SER A 275 -14.86 6.78 -3.05
N ARG A 276 -13.86 5.90 -3.04
CA ARG A 276 -14.03 4.51 -2.62
C ARG A 276 -12.94 4.08 -1.66
N THR A 277 -13.33 3.76 -0.42
CA THR A 277 -12.41 3.31 0.62
C THR A 277 -13.06 2.24 1.47
N VAL A 278 -12.34 1.15 1.74
CA VAL A 278 -12.80 0.09 2.64
C VAL A 278 -11.76 -0.13 3.74
N VAL A 279 -12.24 -0.20 4.99
CA VAL A 279 -11.43 -0.53 6.17
C VAL A 279 -11.95 -1.83 6.75
N MET A 280 -11.14 -2.88 6.69
CA MET A 280 -11.56 -4.23 7.04
C MET A 280 -10.55 -5.00 7.87
N GLN A 281 -11.07 -5.80 8.80
CA GLN A 281 -10.33 -6.64 9.75
C GLN A 281 -9.21 -5.88 10.46
N SER A 282 -9.40 -4.58 10.67
CA SER A 282 -8.37 -3.67 11.18
C SER A 282 -8.67 -3.26 12.61
N PHE A 283 -7.61 -2.98 13.38
CA PHE A 283 -7.74 -2.39 14.71
C PHE A 283 -7.87 -0.88 14.59
N LEU A 284 -8.92 -0.30 15.18
CA LEU A 284 -9.19 1.13 15.26
C LEU A 284 -9.10 1.56 16.73
N ASP A 285 -8.13 2.41 17.07
CA ASP A 285 -8.00 2.94 18.42
C ASP A 285 -9.07 3.99 18.77
N GLY A 286 -9.03 4.51 19.99
CA GLY A 286 -10.05 5.45 20.49
C GLY A 286 -9.96 6.85 19.89
N SER A 287 -8.98 7.12 19.03
CA SER A 287 -8.83 8.42 18.38
C SER A 287 -9.78 8.59 17.19
N VAL A 288 -10.28 7.47 16.64
CA VAL A 288 -11.23 7.47 15.53
C VAL A 288 -12.56 8.08 15.99
N HIS A 289 -12.95 9.17 15.35
CA HIS A 289 -14.17 9.89 15.67
C HIS A 289 -15.40 8.97 15.50
N PRO A 290 -16.43 9.05 16.37
CA PRO A 290 -17.61 8.18 16.27
C PRO A 290 -18.29 8.19 14.90
N SER A 291 -18.34 9.36 14.24
CA SER A 291 -18.86 9.50 12.86
C SER A 291 -18.07 8.69 11.82
N GLY A 292 -16.82 8.35 12.10
CA GLY A 292 -15.91 7.59 11.24
C GLY A 292 -15.38 8.39 10.07
N TRP A 293 -16.28 8.97 9.27
CA TRP A 293 -15.99 9.65 8.01
C TRP A 293 -16.39 11.13 8.10
N SER A 294 -15.72 11.98 7.32
CA SER A 294 -16.01 13.42 7.27
C SER A 294 -16.45 13.85 5.87
N PRO A 295 -17.44 14.76 5.74
CA PRO A 295 -17.77 15.31 4.43
C PRO A 295 -16.56 16.09 3.88
N TRP A 296 -16.43 16.11 2.55
CA TRP A 296 -15.48 17.00 1.87
C TRP A 296 -16.02 18.44 1.86
N SER A 297 -17.27 18.59 1.43
CA SER A 297 -18.03 19.84 1.48
C SER A 297 -19.53 19.53 1.42
N SER A 298 -20.31 20.09 2.34
CA SER A 298 -21.78 19.94 2.41
C SER A 298 -22.26 18.52 2.06
N SER A 299 -23.03 18.35 0.99
CA SER A 299 -23.56 17.07 0.52
C SER A 299 -22.80 16.45 -0.67
N PHE A 300 -21.62 16.99 -1.02
CA PHE A 300 -20.82 16.48 -2.14
C PHE A 300 -20.45 15.01 -1.94
N ALA A 301 -20.59 14.20 -3.00
CA ALA A 301 -20.26 12.78 -3.07
C ALA A 301 -21.01 11.83 -2.10
N LEU A 302 -21.76 12.33 -1.10
CA LEU A 302 -22.32 11.48 -0.02
C LEU A 302 -23.26 10.37 -0.52
N LYS A 303 -23.86 10.54 -1.70
CA LYS A 303 -24.74 9.54 -2.35
C LYS A 303 -23.99 8.55 -3.25
N THR A 304 -22.82 8.93 -3.76
CA THR A 304 -22.11 8.25 -4.86
C THR A 304 -20.79 7.62 -4.43
N LEU A 305 -20.23 8.07 -3.30
CA LEU A 305 -19.09 7.43 -2.66
C LEU A 305 -19.42 6.00 -2.21
N TYR A 306 -18.39 5.19 -1.97
CA TYR A 306 -18.51 3.86 -1.38
C TYR A 306 -17.50 3.75 -0.23
N TYR A 307 -17.97 3.98 0.99
CA TYR A 307 -17.18 3.82 2.22
C TYR A 307 -17.68 2.63 3.01
N GLY A 308 -16.84 1.62 3.17
CA GLY A 308 -17.21 0.34 3.78
C GLY A 308 -16.37 -0.01 5.00
N GLU A 309 -17.00 -0.61 6.00
CA GLU A 309 -16.34 -1.21 7.16
C GLU A 309 -16.70 -2.70 7.29
N PHE A 310 -15.73 -3.53 7.67
CA PHE A 310 -15.93 -4.99 7.83
C PHE A 310 -15.06 -5.58 8.93
N GLY A 311 -15.66 -6.16 9.97
CA GLY A 311 -14.92 -6.94 10.97
C GLY A 311 -13.80 -6.17 11.71
N ASN A 312 -13.93 -4.85 11.84
CA ASN A 312 -12.95 -4.02 12.56
C ASN A 312 -13.05 -4.24 14.07
N SER A 313 -11.94 -4.09 14.79
CA SER A 313 -11.84 -4.26 16.24
C SER A 313 -11.26 -3.02 16.92
N GLY A 314 -11.33 -2.96 18.25
CA GLY A 314 -10.78 -1.85 19.04
C GLY A 314 -11.82 -0.78 19.40
N PRO A 315 -11.47 0.16 20.29
CA PRO A 315 -12.41 1.14 20.84
C PRO A 315 -13.01 2.10 19.79
N GLY A 316 -12.35 2.32 18.65
CA GLY A 316 -12.85 3.14 17.55
C GLY A 316 -13.71 2.40 16.54
N SER A 317 -13.94 1.09 16.70
CA SER A 317 -14.59 0.26 15.67
C SER A 317 -16.12 0.20 15.75
N SER A 318 -16.74 0.77 16.78
CA SER A 318 -18.20 0.81 16.84
C SER A 318 -18.78 1.60 15.68
N VAL A 319 -19.71 0.98 14.95
CA VAL A 319 -20.39 1.61 13.80
C VAL A 319 -21.68 2.34 14.19
N SER A 320 -22.12 2.25 15.45
CA SER A 320 -23.41 2.81 15.89
C SER A 320 -23.50 4.34 15.83
N GLY A 321 -22.36 5.03 15.91
CA GLY A 321 -22.25 6.49 15.85
C GLY A 321 -21.84 7.04 14.48
N ARG A 322 -21.76 6.17 13.46
CA ARG A 322 -21.26 6.53 12.14
C ARG A 322 -22.26 7.42 11.39
N VAL A 323 -21.74 8.11 10.37
CA VAL A 323 -22.55 8.90 9.45
C VAL A 323 -23.65 8.06 8.79
N SER A 324 -24.78 8.69 8.44
CA SER A 324 -25.93 8.02 7.81
C SER A 324 -26.00 8.29 6.29
N TRP A 325 -24.84 8.42 5.63
CA TRP A 325 -24.79 8.73 4.20
C TRP A 325 -25.20 7.52 3.36
N PRO A 326 -25.92 7.72 2.23
CA PRO A 326 -26.29 6.60 1.37
C PRO A 326 -25.10 5.80 0.81
N GLY A 327 -23.95 6.44 0.60
CA GLY A 327 -22.72 5.77 0.16
C GLY A 327 -21.90 5.10 1.28
N TYR A 328 -22.35 5.19 2.53
CA TYR A 328 -21.68 4.54 3.65
C TYR A 328 -22.32 3.18 3.97
N HIS A 329 -21.47 2.16 4.10
CA HIS A 329 -21.84 0.77 4.30
C HIS A 329 -21.23 0.25 5.62
N PRO A 330 -21.99 0.29 6.73
CA PRO A 330 -21.45 0.01 8.07
C PRO A 330 -21.09 -1.45 8.34
N ALA A 331 -21.61 -2.37 7.52
CA ALA A 331 -21.34 -3.80 7.65
C ALA A 331 -21.38 -4.41 6.26
N LEU A 332 -20.22 -4.50 5.61
CA LEU A 332 -20.12 -5.23 4.36
C LEU A 332 -20.44 -6.72 4.56
N THR A 333 -21.02 -7.34 3.55
CA THR A 333 -21.10 -8.80 3.48
C THR A 333 -19.72 -9.41 3.23
N LEU A 334 -19.58 -10.71 3.51
CA LEU A 334 -18.36 -11.47 3.18
C LEU A 334 -17.99 -11.34 1.69
N THR A 335 -18.96 -11.42 0.80
CA THR A 335 -18.75 -11.31 -0.66
C THR A 335 -18.26 -9.92 -1.06
N GLU A 336 -18.85 -8.86 -0.50
CA GLU A 336 -18.39 -7.49 -0.75
C GLU A 336 -16.98 -7.27 -0.23
N ALA A 337 -16.69 -7.70 1.01
CA ALA A 337 -15.35 -7.58 1.60
C ALA A 337 -14.29 -8.38 0.83
N GLN A 338 -14.63 -9.57 0.32
CA GLN A 338 -13.73 -10.38 -0.51
C GLN A 338 -13.27 -9.62 -1.77
N GLY A 339 -14.13 -8.78 -2.35
CA GLY A 339 -13.80 -7.93 -3.50
C GLY A 339 -12.71 -6.88 -3.23
N PHE A 340 -12.42 -6.57 -1.96
CA PHE A 340 -11.38 -5.62 -1.55
C PHE A 340 -10.10 -6.30 -1.04
N THR A 341 -10.02 -7.63 -1.08
CA THR A 341 -8.82 -8.39 -0.68
C THR A 341 -7.70 -8.28 -1.72
N VAL A 342 -6.49 -8.74 -1.38
CA VAL A 342 -5.36 -8.77 -2.31
C VAL A 342 -5.68 -9.54 -3.60
N SER A 343 -6.32 -10.70 -3.49
CA SER A 343 -6.74 -11.49 -4.66
C SER A 343 -7.85 -10.78 -5.44
N GLY A 344 -8.91 -10.31 -4.77
CA GLY A 344 -10.09 -9.74 -5.42
C GLY A 344 -9.87 -8.38 -6.05
N PHE A 345 -9.11 -7.50 -5.39
CA PHE A 345 -9.05 -6.08 -5.75
C PHE A 345 -7.90 -5.73 -6.70
N ILE A 346 -6.72 -6.32 -6.45
CA ILE A 346 -5.50 -6.03 -7.21
C ILE A 346 -4.97 -7.24 -7.98
N GLY A 347 -5.70 -8.37 -7.96
CA GLY A 347 -5.27 -9.61 -8.62
C GLY A 347 -3.92 -10.11 -8.11
N GLY A 348 -3.61 -9.87 -6.83
CA GLY A 348 -2.27 -9.97 -6.26
C GLY A 348 -1.64 -11.35 -6.38
N THR A 349 -2.45 -12.42 -6.39
CA THR A 349 -2.00 -13.80 -6.59
C THR A 349 -1.26 -14.02 -7.91
N SER A 350 -1.51 -13.19 -8.93
CA SER A 350 -0.86 -13.28 -10.24
C SER A 350 0.51 -12.61 -10.32
N TRP A 351 0.90 -11.77 -9.34
CA TRP A 351 2.11 -10.94 -9.47
C TRP A 351 2.90 -10.68 -8.19
N LEU A 352 2.30 -10.70 -7.00
CA LEU A 352 3.03 -10.55 -5.73
C LEU A 352 4.04 -11.67 -5.44
N PRO A 353 3.78 -12.94 -5.78
CA PRO A 353 4.70 -14.04 -5.47
C PRO A 353 6.10 -13.88 -6.09
N SER A 354 6.20 -13.21 -7.25
CA SER A 354 7.51 -12.91 -7.88
C SER A 354 8.24 -11.72 -7.25
N THR A 355 7.56 -10.91 -6.46
CA THR A 355 8.17 -9.78 -5.70
C THR A 355 8.89 -10.25 -4.46
N GLY A 356 8.41 -11.37 -3.96
CA GLY A 356 8.91 -12.05 -2.83
C GLY A 356 8.34 -11.65 -1.47
N VAL A 357 7.28 -10.86 -1.48
CA VAL A 357 6.60 -10.46 -0.26
C VAL A 357 5.53 -11.50 0.11
N VAL A 358 5.49 -11.90 1.37
CA VAL A 358 4.42 -12.73 1.92
C VAL A 358 3.16 -11.86 2.09
N PHE A 359 2.02 -12.38 1.66
CA PHE A 359 0.74 -11.67 1.73
C PHE A 359 -0.41 -12.64 1.99
N ASP A 360 -1.45 -12.14 2.64
CA ASP A 360 -2.71 -12.85 2.80
C ASP A 360 -3.59 -12.54 1.58
N SER A 361 -3.98 -13.56 0.81
CA SER A 361 -4.68 -13.37 -0.46
C SER A 361 -6.16 -13.00 -0.30
N GLY A 362 -6.81 -13.49 0.76
CA GLY A 362 -8.23 -13.31 1.06
C GLY A 362 -8.46 -12.66 2.43
N LEU A 363 -9.67 -12.81 2.96
CA LEU A 363 -10.00 -12.42 4.34
C LEU A 363 -9.31 -13.36 5.35
N LEU A 364 -9.06 -12.84 6.56
CA LEU A 364 -8.41 -13.53 7.69
C LEU A 364 -9.36 -14.30 8.59
#